data_AF-A0A2W2BPM5-F1
#
_entry.id   AF-A0A2W2BPM5-F1
#
_cell.length_a   1.000
_cell.length_b   1.000
_cell.length_c   1.000
_cell.angle_alpha   90.00
_cell.angle_beta   90.00
_cell.angle_gamma   90.00
#
_symmetry.space_group_name_H-M   'P 1'
#
loop_
_entity.id
_entity.type
_entity.pdbx_description
1 polymer ?
#
loop_
_entity_poly.entity_id
_entity_poly.type
_entity_poly.pdbx_seq_one_letter_code
_entity_poly.pdbx_strand_id
1 'polypeptide(L)'
;MERRLGGRRRPGDLLVDVGGAPVDAARLLATTGAEARTLARFAGRRALTVPGATAAHVTVRRGSGGDLAWLDGVEAAPVSWSRLPSGTGYLRTRAWSDPDALDAALAELGASDRLIVDVRGNSGGGSGRPRTVALQRGVVLSVSTALTYEPDGRCVEGAGLAVGRVLPPDLLATGAAVGAADTGW
;
A
#
# COMPACT_ATOMS: atom_id res chain seq x y z
N MET A 1 10.60 19.24 23.57
CA MET A 1 9.58 18.32 24.13
C MET A 1 8.22 18.75 23.57
N GLU A 2 7.96 18.43 22.29
CA GLU A 2 6.69 18.76 21.63
C GLU A 2 5.68 17.66 21.92
N ARG A 3 4.57 18.02 22.57
CA ARG A 3 3.45 17.11 22.81
C ARG A 3 2.78 16.79 21.48
N ARG A 4 2.88 15.55 21.01
CA ARG A 4 1.94 14.98 20.02
C ARG A 4 0.55 14.95 20.66
N LEU A 5 -0.23 16.01 20.49
CA LEU A 5 -1.68 15.99 20.72
C LEU A 5 -2.34 15.24 19.52
N GLY A 6 -2.09 13.93 19.43
CA GLY A 6 -2.49 13.12 18.29
C GLY A 6 -3.84 12.44 18.51
N GLY A 7 -4.92 13.06 18.03
CA GLY A 7 -6.15 12.31 17.76
C GLY A 7 -5.85 11.21 16.73
N ARG A 8 -6.16 9.95 17.05
CA ARG A 8 -5.88 8.84 16.13
C ARG A 8 -6.91 8.85 15.01
N ARG A 9 -6.45 8.89 13.75
CA ARG A 9 -7.27 8.64 12.56
C ARG A 9 -8.05 7.33 12.69
N ARG A 10 -9.30 7.31 12.24
CA ARG A 10 -10.19 6.14 12.34
C ARG A 10 -10.80 5.79 10.98
N PRO A 11 -11.17 4.51 10.77
CA PRO A 11 -12.09 4.16 9.70
C PRO A 11 -13.35 5.04 9.78
N GLY A 12 -13.73 5.63 8.64
CA GLY A 12 -14.88 6.55 8.54
C GLY A 12 -14.52 8.04 8.57
N ASP A 13 -13.28 8.42 8.89
CA ASP A 13 -12.81 9.80 8.69
C ASP A 13 -12.69 10.10 7.18
N LEU A 14 -13.11 11.31 6.77
CA LEU A 14 -13.10 11.74 5.37
C LEU A 14 -11.88 12.61 5.08
N LEU A 15 -11.10 12.26 4.07
CA LEU A 15 -9.98 13.08 3.59
C LEU A 15 -10.52 14.33 2.88
N VAL A 16 -10.17 15.53 3.37
CA VAL A 16 -10.73 16.80 2.87
C VAL A 16 -9.68 17.75 2.28
N ASP A 17 -8.43 17.69 2.74
CA ASP A 17 -7.34 18.53 2.24
C ASP A 17 -6.00 17.80 2.29
N VAL A 18 -5.17 17.98 1.26
CA VAL A 18 -3.77 17.55 1.23
C VAL A 18 -2.90 18.66 0.65
N GLY A 19 -1.87 19.07 1.39
CA GLY A 19 -0.91 20.09 0.97
C GLY A 19 -1.52 21.49 0.80
N GLY A 20 -2.65 21.77 1.46
CA GLY A 20 -3.40 23.03 1.29
C GLY A 20 -4.31 23.05 0.06
N ALA A 21 -4.52 21.90 -0.59
CA ALA A 21 -5.47 21.74 -1.68
C ALA A 21 -6.65 20.84 -1.26
N PRO A 22 -7.91 21.26 -1.52
CA PRO A 22 -9.08 20.45 -1.21
C PRO A 22 -9.11 19.17 -2.03
N VAL A 23 -9.55 18.09 -1.41
CA VAL A 23 -9.60 16.75 -2.02
C VAL A 23 -10.95 16.56 -2.71
N ASP A 24 -10.92 16.52 -4.05
CA ASP A 24 -12.08 16.13 -4.86
C ASP A 24 -12.05 14.62 -5.11
N ALA A 25 -12.72 13.87 -4.22
CA ALA A 25 -12.76 12.42 -4.28
C ALA A 25 -13.42 11.90 -5.58
N ALA A 26 -14.44 12.59 -6.09
CA ALA A 26 -15.14 12.18 -7.31
C ALA A 26 -14.21 12.28 -8.53
N ARG A 27 -13.50 13.41 -8.67
CA ARG A 27 -12.50 13.59 -9.73
C ARG A 27 -11.34 12.61 -9.60
N LEU A 28 -10.85 12.34 -8.39
CA LEU A 28 -9.79 11.36 -8.17
C LEU A 28 -10.22 9.96 -8.60
N LEU A 29 -11.42 9.53 -8.23
CA LEU A 29 -11.97 8.24 -8.66
C LEU A 29 -12.14 8.19 -10.19
N ALA A 30 -12.66 9.26 -10.80
CA ALA A 30 -12.90 9.31 -12.24
C ALA A 30 -11.63 9.33 -13.09
N THR A 31 -10.50 9.80 -12.55
CA THR A 31 -9.25 10.01 -13.31
C THR A 31 -8.11 9.08 -12.90
N THR A 32 -8.34 8.15 -11.97
CA THR A 32 -7.32 7.19 -11.54
C THR A 32 -7.38 5.95 -12.40
N GLY A 33 -6.28 5.64 -13.08
CA GLY A 33 -6.13 4.41 -13.87
C GLY A 33 -5.92 3.21 -12.95
N ALA A 34 -7.01 2.52 -12.59
CA ALA A 34 -6.99 1.29 -11.81
C ALA A 34 -8.27 0.48 -12.07
N GLU A 35 -8.20 -0.84 -11.84
CA GLU A 35 -9.40 -1.69 -11.86
C GLU A 35 -10.28 -1.43 -10.61
N ALA A 36 -11.57 -1.71 -10.74
CA ALA A 36 -12.62 -1.35 -9.77
C ALA A 36 -12.31 -1.72 -8.30
N ARG A 37 -11.72 -2.90 -8.03
CA ARG A 37 -11.39 -3.35 -6.66
C ARG A 37 -10.26 -2.56 -6.03
N THR A 38 -9.38 -2.00 -6.84
CA THR A 38 -8.20 -1.26 -6.37
C THR A 38 -8.34 0.25 -6.55
N LEU A 39 -9.37 0.71 -7.27
CA LEU A 39 -9.58 2.10 -7.64
C LEU A 39 -9.56 3.05 -6.44
N ALA A 40 -10.37 2.78 -5.41
CA ALA A 40 -10.43 3.64 -4.23
C ALA A 40 -9.08 3.72 -3.50
N ARG A 41 -8.33 2.61 -3.44
CA ARG A 41 -7.00 2.57 -2.83
C ARG A 41 -6.01 3.43 -3.61
N PHE A 42 -5.96 3.30 -4.94
CA PHE A 42 -5.05 4.09 -5.78
C PHE A 42 -5.45 5.57 -5.82
N ALA A 43 -6.74 5.89 -5.86
CA ALA A 43 -7.23 7.26 -5.79
C ALA A 43 -6.83 7.93 -4.46
N GLY A 44 -6.95 7.22 -3.34
CA GLY A 44 -6.48 7.69 -2.03
C GLY A 44 -4.97 7.90 -1.98
N ARG A 45 -4.16 6.96 -2.52
CA ARG A 45 -2.70 7.13 -2.58
C ARG A 45 -2.31 8.32 -3.45
N ARG A 46 -2.99 8.51 -4.58
CA ARG A 46 -2.79 9.65 -5.47
C ARG A 46 -3.14 10.98 -4.78
N ALA A 47 -4.20 11.01 -3.96
CA ALA A 47 -4.54 12.19 -3.16
C ALA A 47 -3.41 12.58 -2.19
N LEU A 48 -2.70 11.58 -1.64
CA LEU A 48 -1.59 11.77 -0.72
C LEU A 48 -0.24 12.03 -1.41
N THR A 49 -0.19 12.02 -2.75
CA THR A 49 1.05 12.24 -3.51
C THR A 49 1.15 13.70 -3.93
N VAL A 50 1.97 14.47 -3.22
CA VAL A 50 2.26 15.87 -3.56
C VAL A 50 3.59 15.93 -4.34
N PRO A 51 3.58 16.35 -5.61
CA PRO A 51 4.80 16.40 -6.43
C PRO A 51 5.91 17.23 -5.77
N GLY A 52 7.10 16.66 -5.67
CA GLY A 52 8.29 17.33 -5.12
C GLY A 52 8.32 17.48 -3.59
N ALA A 53 7.30 16.98 -2.87
CA ALA A 53 7.26 17.05 -1.42
C ALA A 53 7.61 15.71 -0.78
N THR A 54 8.43 15.74 0.28
CA THR A 54 8.73 14.56 1.12
C THR A 54 7.70 14.37 2.25
N ALA A 55 6.83 15.35 2.46
CA ALA A 55 5.73 15.30 3.41
C ALA A 55 4.59 16.21 2.94
N ALA A 56 3.35 15.92 3.36
CA ALA A 56 2.19 16.75 3.08
C ALA A 56 1.37 16.99 4.35
N HIS A 57 0.88 18.22 4.51
CA HIS A 57 -0.17 18.47 5.51
C HIS A 57 -1.44 17.77 5.06
N VAL A 58 -2.03 16.95 5.93
CA VAL A 58 -3.25 16.20 5.65
C VAL A 58 -4.31 16.64 6.65
N THR A 59 -5.50 16.96 6.15
CA THR A 59 -6.67 17.24 6.97
C THR A 59 -7.77 16.23 6.67
N VAL A 60 -8.34 15.65 7.73
CA VAL A 60 -9.53 14.80 7.66
C VAL A 60 -10.66 15.39 8.48
N ARG A 61 -11.88 15.18 8.02
CA ARG A 61 -13.10 15.42 8.78
C ARG A 61 -13.51 14.15 9.50
N ARG A 62 -13.68 14.24 10.82
CA ARG A 62 -14.08 13.09 11.63
C ARG A 62 -15.55 12.78 11.44
N GLY A 63 -15.91 11.50 11.47
CA GLY A 63 -17.31 11.06 11.45
C GLY A 63 -18.12 11.58 12.66
N SER A 64 -17.45 11.87 13.78
CA SER A 64 -18.03 12.50 14.98
C SER A 64 -18.21 14.03 14.86
N GLY A 65 -17.82 14.63 13.73
CA GLY A 65 -17.66 16.07 13.58
C GLY A 65 -16.27 16.57 14.00
N GLY A 66 -15.87 17.71 13.44
CA GLY A 66 -14.57 18.36 13.63
C GLY A 66 -13.48 17.86 12.68
N ASP A 67 -12.43 18.67 12.52
CA ASP A 67 -11.32 18.38 11.62
C ASP A 67 -10.06 17.99 12.43
N LEU A 68 -9.24 17.10 11.86
CA LEU A 68 -7.95 16.67 12.38
C LEU A 68 -6.90 16.89 11.29
N ALA A 69 -5.84 17.63 11.63
CA ALA A 69 -4.72 17.89 10.73
C ALA A 69 -3.41 17.32 11.29
N TRP A 70 -2.57 16.80 10.40
CA TRP A 70 -1.20 16.37 10.73
C TRP A 70 -0.27 16.51 9.53
N LEU A 71 1.04 16.41 9.77
CA LEU A 71 2.04 16.29 8.71
C LEU A 71 2.29 14.80 8.44
N ASP A 72 1.95 14.33 7.24
CA ASP A 72 2.19 12.96 6.80
C ASP A 72 3.51 12.91 6.03
N GLY A 73 4.48 12.17 6.57
CA GLY A 73 5.84 12.10 6.03
C GLY A 73 6.06 10.95 5.03
N VAL A 74 7.27 10.94 4.47
CA VAL A 74 7.72 10.08 3.36
C VAL A 74 7.40 8.60 3.56
N GLU A 75 7.13 7.98 2.41
CA GLU A 75 6.92 6.55 2.17
C GLU A 75 7.79 5.66 3.07
N ALA A 76 7.16 4.76 3.83
CA ALA A 76 7.92 3.86 4.71
C ALA A 76 8.91 3.03 3.89
N ALA A 77 10.00 2.60 4.55
CA ALA A 77 11.04 1.77 3.94
C ALA A 77 10.44 0.67 3.05
N PRO A 78 11.02 0.47 1.84
CA PRO A 78 10.51 -0.51 0.88
C PRO A 78 10.55 -1.93 1.44
N VAL A 79 11.49 -2.21 2.35
CA VAL A 79 11.61 -3.47 3.08
C VAL A 79 11.77 -3.18 4.58
N SER A 80 11.10 -3.95 5.44
CA SER A 80 11.26 -3.90 6.90
C SER A 80 11.01 -5.29 7.48
N TRP A 81 11.76 -5.68 8.51
CA TRP A 81 11.60 -6.98 9.14
C TRP A 81 11.76 -6.95 10.66
N SER A 82 11.22 -7.95 11.32
CA SER A 82 11.36 -8.18 12.76
C SER A 82 11.04 -9.63 13.12
N ARG A 83 11.26 -10.01 14.38
CA ARG A 83 10.69 -11.23 14.96
C ARG A 83 9.52 -10.88 15.87
N LEU A 84 8.42 -11.60 15.72
CA LEU A 84 7.25 -11.49 16.59
C LEU A 84 7.54 -12.11 17.97
N PRO A 85 6.77 -11.78 19.02
CA PRO A 85 6.92 -12.42 20.34
C PRO A 85 6.82 -13.96 20.32
N SER A 86 6.15 -14.52 19.32
CA SER A 86 6.06 -15.98 19.09
C SER A 86 7.34 -16.60 18.52
N GLY A 87 8.37 -15.81 18.21
CA GLY A 87 9.57 -16.25 17.48
C GLY A 87 9.40 -16.32 15.95
N THR A 88 8.18 -16.12 15.44
CA THR A 88 7.89 -16.07 14.00
C THR A 88 8.55 -14.86 13.35
N GLY A 89 9.29 -15.09 12.26
CA GLY A 89 9.84 -14.01 11.45
C GLY A 89 8.73 -13.24 10.73
N TYR A 90 8.86 -11.92 10.66
CA TYR A 90 7.94 -11.04 9.95
C TYR A 90 8.73 -10.16 8.98
N LEU A 91 8.49 -10.34 7.68
CA LEU A 91 9.06 -9.56 6.60
C LEU A 91 7.93 -8.77 5.94
N ARG A 92 8.09 -7.47 5.78
CA ARG A 92 7.19 -6.64 4.97
C ARG A 92 7.95 -6.00 3.82
N THR A 93 7.40 -6.10 2.62
CA THR A 93 7.90 -5.40 1.44
C THR A 93 6.80 -4.59 0.76
N ARG A 94 7.04 -3.30 0.52
CA ARG A 94 6.12 -2.33 -0.10
C ARG A 94 6.46 -2.04 -1.57
N ALA A 95 7.63 -2.46 -2.05
CA ALA A 95 8.02 -2.38 -3.45
C ALA A 95 9.15 -3.39 -3.74
N TRP A 96 9.20 -3.91 -4.96
CA TRP A 96 10.33 -4.72 -5.43
C TRP A 96 11.44 -3.82 -5.98
N SER A 97 12.05 -3.02 -5.10
CA SER A 97 13.04 -2.00 -5.47
C SER A 97 14.37 -2.08 -4.70
N ASP A 98 14.44 -2.90 -3.65
CA ASP A 98 15.61 -3.02 -2.77
C ASP A 98 15.93 -4.50 -2.53
N PRO A 99 16.64 -5.16 -3.47
CA PRO A 99 16.98 -6.57 -3.36
C PRO A 99 17.96 -6.84 -2.21
N ASP A 100 18.90 -5.93 -1.94
CA ASP A 100 19.91 -6.10 -0.89
C ASP A 100 19.27 -6.12 0.51
N ALA A 101 18.31 -5.21 0.77
CA ALA A 101 17.57 -5.22 2.02
C ALA A 101 16.68 -6.46 2.16
N LEU A 102 16.11 -6.96 1.06
CA LEU A 102 15.34 -8.20 1.05
C LEU A 102 16.22 -9.41 1.39
N ASP A 103 17.41 -9.51 0.80
CA ASP A 103 18.35 -10.59 1.06
C ASP A 103 18.87 -10.56 2.50
N ALA A 104 19.18 -9.37 3.03
CA ALA A 104 19.57 -9.19 4.43
C ALA A 104 18.47 -9.67 5.39
N ALA A 105 17.21 -9.32 5.11
CA ALA A 105 16.08 -9.73 5.92
C ALA A 105 15.86 -11.25 5.89
N LEU A 106 15.97 -11.87 4.72
CA LEU A 106 15.84 -13.32 4.58
C LEU A 106 16.97 -14.07 5.28
N ALA A 107 18.20 -13.56 5.21
CA ALA A 107 19.34 -14.13 5.93
C ALA A 107 19.13 -14.08 7.45
N GLU A 108 18.66 -12.94 7.98
CA GLU A 108 18.41 -12.78 9.42
C GLU A 108 17.23 -13.63 9.92
N LEU A 109 16.13 -13.65 9.16
CA LEU A 109 14.92 -14.38 9.52
C LEU A 109 15.00 -15.87 9.21
N GLY A 110 15.99 -16.33 8.44
CA GLY A 110 16.18 -17.74 8.08
C GLY A 110 16.33 -18.69 9.28
N ALA A 111 16.70 -18.16 10.45
CA ALA A 111 16.71 -18.91 11.71
C ALA A 111 15.36 -18.88 12.46
N SER A 112 14.24 -18.64 11.77
CA SER A 112 12.89 -18.72 12.35
C SER A 112 12.19 -19.97 11.82
N ASP A 113 11.48 -20.70 12.69
CA ASP A 113 10.72 -21.89 12.27
C ASP A 113 9.57 -21.54 11.30
N ARG A 114 9.11 -20.27 11.34
CA ARG A 114 8.00 -19.75 10.54
C ARG A 114 8.31 -18.34 10.08
N LEU A 115 7.82 -18.00 8.88
CA LEU A 115 7.98 -16.68 8.27
C LEU A 115 6.64 -16.17 7.73
N ILE A 116 6.29 -14.93 8.07
CA ILE A 116 5.19 -14.18 7.47
C ILE A 116 5.79 -13.17 6.48
N VAL A 117 5.37 -13.24 5.22
CA VAL A 117 5.74 -12.28 4.18
C VAL A 117 4.54 -11.40 3.86
N ASP A 118 4.58 -10.15 4.31
CA ASP A 118 3.54 -9.15 4.09
C ASP A 118 3.83 -8.31 2.85
N VAL A 119 3.15 -8.65 1.75
CA VAL A 119 3.14 -7.89 0.49
C VAL A 119 1.94 -6.96 0.38
N ARG A 120 1.16 -6.76 1.46
CA ARG A 120 -0.04 -5.89 1.41
C ARG A 120 0.37 -4.44 1.17
N GLY A 121 -0.14 -3.92 0.07
CA GLY A 121 0.17 -2.58 -0.40
C GLY A 121 1.50 -2.46 -1.14
N ASN A 122 2.14 -3.58 -1.47
CA ASN A 122 3.25 -3.60 -2.40
C ASN A 122 2.80 -3.08 -3.78
N SER A 123 3.53 -2.10 -4.33
CA SER A 123 3.20 -1.51 -5.64
C SER A 123 3.73 -2.28 -6.85
N GLY A 124 4.44 -3.38 -6.64
CA GLY A 124 5.12 -4.12 -7.70
C GLY A 124 6.56 -3.64 -7.92
N GLY A 125 7.07 -3.86 -9.14
CA GLY A 125 8.44 -3.54 -9.57
C GLY A 125 8.77 -4.18 -10.92
N GLY A 126 10.03 -4.56 -11.12
CA GLY A 126 10.67 -4.85 -12.43
C GLY A 126 10.11 -5.98 -13.32
N SER A 127 8.91 -6.52 -13.10
CA SER A 127 8.37 -7.67 -13.84
C SER A 127 7.58 -7.34 -15.12
N GLY A 128 7.31 -6.07 -15.43
CA GLY A 128 6.32 -5.71 -16.46
C GLY A 128 6.80 -5.53 -17.90
N ARG A 129 8.13 -5.50 -18.16
CA ARG A 129 8.74 -5.07 -19.44
C ARG A 129 7.90 -3.99 -20.14
N PRO A 130 7.62 -2.85 -19.45
CA PRO A 130 6.68 -1.88 -19.96
C PRO A 130 7.16 -1.34 -21.30
N ARG A 131 6.25 -1.20 -22.25
CA ARG A 131 6.52 -0.50 -23.50
C ARG A 131 6.16 0.96 -23.30
N THR A 132 7.11 1.82 -23.62
CA THR A 132 6.93 3.28 -23.57
C THR A 132 6.67 3.79 -24.99
N VAL A 133 5.57 4.51 -25.18
CA VAL A 133 5.15 5.06 -26.47
C VAL A 133 4.91 6.56 -26.33
N ALA A 134 5.50 7.36 -27.22
CA ALA A 134 5.20 8.79 -27.30
C ALA A 134 3.81 8.98 -27.94
N LEU A 135 2.92 9.70 -27.25
CA LEU A 135 1.58 9.99 -27.76
C LEU A 135 1.56 11.33 -28.51
N GLN A 136 2.21 12.34 -27.92
CA GLN A 136 2.35 13.69 -28.47
C GLN A 136 3.55 14.39 -27.80
N ARG A 137 3.89 15.60 -28.24
CA ARG A 137 5.02 16.35 -27.70
C ARG A 137 4.90 16.49 -26.18
N GLY A 138 5.84 15.92 -25.44
CA GLY A 138 5.88 15.96 -23.98
C GLY A 138 4.95 14.98 -23.25
N VAL A 139 4.21 14.13 -23.97
CA VAL A 139 3.30 13.14 -23.36
C VAL A 139 3.72 11.72 -23.76
N VAL A 140 3.94 10.91 -22.75
CA VAL A 140 4.41 9.54 -22.89
C VAL A 140 3.44 8.60 -22.16
N LEU A 141 3.07 7.51 -22.81
CA LEU A 141 2.32 6.41 -22.22
C LEU A 141 3.27 5.25 -21.95
N SER A 142 3.26 4.75 -20.73
CA SER A 142 3.87 3.48 -20.37
C SER A 142 2.77 2.44 -20.18
N VAL A 143 2.83 1.36 -20.95
CA VAL A 143 1.83 0.29 -20.92
C VAL A 143 2.52 -1.05 -20.66
N SER A 144 1.97 -1.84 -19.73
CA SER A 144 2.40 -3.22 -19.54
C SER A 144 2.08 -4.03 -20.79
N THR A 145 3.00 -4.89 -21.22
CA THR A 145 2.77 -5.84 -22.32
C THR A 145 2.64 -7.28 -21.82
N ALA A 146 2.78 -7.49 -20.51
CA ALA A 146 2.72 -8.79 -19.88
C ALA A 146 1.30 -9.11 -19.40
N LEU A 147 0.81 -10.30 -19.78
CA LEU A 147 -0.34 -10.96 -19.17
C LEU A 147 0.18 -12.10 -18.30
N THR A 148 -0.35 -12.19 -17.08
CA THR A 148 -0.01 -13.26 -16.15
C THR A 148 -1.20 -14.19 -15.99
N TYR A 149 -0.92 -15.48 -15.98
CA TYR A 149 -1.91 -16.55 -15.87
C TYR A 149 -1.56 -17.46 -14.68
N GLU A 150 -2.58 -17.97 -13.99
CA GLU A 150 -2.43 -19.09 -13.06
C GLU A 150 -2.11 -20.39 -13.81
N PRO A 151 -1.60 -21.44 -13.13
CA PRO A 151 -1.24 -22.72 -13.77
C PRO A 151 -2.39 -23.40 -14.54
N ASP A 152 -3.64 -23.10 -14.18
CA ASP A 152 -4.85 -23.59 -14.85
C ASP A 152 -5.27 -22.77 -16.08
N GLY A 153 -4.49 -21.74 -16.44
CA GLY A 153 -4.76 -20.86 -17.57
C GLY A 153 -5.68 -19.67 -17.26
N ARG A 154 -6.07 -19.46 -16.00
CA ARG A 154 -6.88 -18.29 -15.61
C ARG A 154 -6.05 -17.01 -15.64
N CYS A 155 -6.49 -15.99 -16.38
CA CYS A 155 -5.85 -14.67 -16.37
C CYS A 155 -6.02 -13.99 -15.00
N VAL A 156 -4.94 -13.40 -14.47
CA VAL A 156 -4.95 -12.70 -13.18
C VAL A 156 -5.19 -11.19 -13.35
N GLU A 157 -4.94 -10.63 -14.53
CA GLU A 157 -5.18 -9.22 -14.80
C GLU A 157 -6.68 -8.91 -14.69
N GLY A 158 -7.00 -7.86 -13.95
CA GLY A 158 -8.39 -7.47 -13.67
C GLY A 158 -9.16 -8.46 -12.78
N ALA A 159 -8.60 -9.62 -12.43
CA ALA A 159 -9.24 -10.68 -11.64
C ALA A 159 -8.64 -10.87 -10.24
N GLY A 160 -7.34 -10.59 -10.08
CA GLY A 160 -6.58 -10.90 -8.88
C GLY A 160 -6.14 -12.37 -8.78
N LEU A 161 -5.27 -12.65 -7.80
CA LEU A 161 -4.83 -14.00 -7.44
C LEU A 161 -5.81 -14.65 -6.48
N ALA A 162 -6.05 -15.96 -6.64
CA ALA A 162 -6.79 -16.72 -5.64
C ALA A 162 -5.97 -16.86 -4.36
N VAL A 163 -6.60 -16.67 -3.20
CA VAL A 163 -5.96 -16.89 -1.89
C VAL A 163 -6.37 -18.25 -1.35
N GLY A 164 -5.43 -19.00 -0.78
CA GLY A 164 -5.74 -20.27 -0.12
C GLY A 164 -6.60 -20.11 1.14
N ARG A 165 -6.61 -18.93 1.75
CA ARG A 165 -7.41 -18.61 2.92
C ARG A 165 -7.84 -17.14 2.92
N VAL A 166 -9.13 -16.90 3.10
CA VAL A 166 -9.71 -15.57 3.31
C VAL A 166 -9.74 -15.31 4.81
N LEU A 167 -9.21 -14.16 5.24
CA LEU A 167 -9.31 -13.71 6.62
C LEU A 167 -10.47 -12.72 6.77
N PRO A 168 -11.12 -12.67 7.95
CA PRO A 168 -12.22 -11.74 8.21
C PRO A 168 -11.82 -10.27 7.98
N PRO A 169 -12.69 -9.42 7.37
CA PRO A 169 -12.37 -8.02 7.09
C PRO A 169 -12.08 -7.18 8.34
N ASP A 170 -12.74 -7.47 9.45
CA ASP A 170 -12.59 -6.84 10.75
C ASP A 170 -11.20 -7.07 11.35
N LEU A 171 -10.63 -8.26 11.14
CA LEU A 171 -9.26 -8.58 11.52
C LEU A 171 -8.26 -7.65 10.81
N LEU A 172 -8.48 -7.41 9.51
CA LEU A 172 -7.61 -6.57 8.66
C LEU A 172 -7.83 -5.06 8.88
N ALA A 173 -9.03 -4.65 9.27
CA ALA A 173 -9.40 -3.24 9.46
C ALA A 173 -8.71 -2.59 10.68
N THR A 174 -8.19 -3.38 11.61
CA THR A 174 -7.46 -2.88 12.79
C THR A 174 -6.13 -2.19 12.43
N GLY A 175 -5.60 -2.46 11.23
CA GLY A 175 -4.26 -2.05 10.84
C GLY A 175 -3.14 -2.75 11.63
N ALA A 176 -3.48 -3.77 12.44
CA ALA A 176 -2.52 -4.63 13.09
C ALA A 176 -1.81 -5.50 12.04
N ALA A 177 -0.54 -5.83 12.31
CA ALA A 177 0.09 -6.93 11.61
C ALA A 177 -0.71 -8.21 11.93
N VAL A 178 -1.05 -8.98 10.91
CA VAL A 178 -1.69 -10.29 11.10
C VAL A 178 -0.64 -11.18 11.76
N GLY A 179 -0.93 -11.65 12.98
CA GLY A 179 -0.06 -12.56 13.73
C GLY A 179 -0.37 -14.02 13.41
N ALA A 180 0.50 -14.93 13.87
CA ALA A 180 0.30 -16.37 13.69
C ALA A 180 -1.02 -16.88 14.32
N ALA A 181 -1.44 -16.30 15.44
CA ALA A 181 -2.71 -16.64 16.09
C ALA A 181 -3.94 -16.33 15.21
N ASP A 182 -3.86 -15.29 14.38
CA ASP A 182 -4.95 -14.86 13.50
C ASP A 182 -5.10 -15.75 12.27
N THR A 183 -4.02 -16.47 11.91
CA THR A 183 -4.01 -17.36 10.75
C THR A 183 -4.39 -18.80 11.12
N GLY A 184 -4.32 -19.17 12.40
CA GLY A 184 -4.63 -20.52 12.88
C GLY A 184 -3.57 -21.57 12.57
N TRP A 185 -2.28 -21.19 12.53
CA TRP A 185 -1.13 -22.07 12.30
C TRP A 185 -0.19 -22.09 13.51
#